data_AF-A0A953TEW4-F1
#
_entry.id   AF-A0A953TEW4-F1
#
_cell.length_a   1.000
_cell.length_b   1.000
_cell.length_c   1.000
_cell.angle_alpha   90.00
_cell.angle_beta   90.00
_cell.angle_gamma   90.00
#
_symmetry.space_group_name_H-M   'P 1'
#
loop_
_entity.id
_entity.type
_entity.pdbx_description
1 polymer ?
#
loop_
_entity_poly.entity_id
_entity_poly.type
_entity_poly.pdbx_seq_one_letter_code
_entity_poly.pdbx_strand_id
1 'polypeptide(L)'
;MSNWQMSTPADLALAFDGEQRSLAIHNTASERAIVRKYSNLVRQAPAEYVLDFGRLLLSSYSHRWQAYEIIASHKGAFTRLGVNEVESFGQGINSWWSTDAFARTLSGPAWMRGQIPEDVRHAGERLPDIPRRSDWIRLSVGPFRIHVDQAHLN
;
A
#
# COMPACT_ATOMS: atom_id res chain seq x y z
N MET A 1 20.72 10.18 -16.46
CA MET A 1 19.53 9.34 -16.72
C MET A 1 19.25 8.59 -15.43
N SER A 2 18.03 8.65 -14.90
CA SER A 2 17.71 7.99 -13.62
C SER A 2 17.55 6.49 -13.85
N ASN A 3 18.18 5.64 -13.02
CA ASN A 3 18.26 4.19 -13.22
C ASN A 3 16.91 3.47 -13.40
N TRP A 4 15.79 4.03 -12.92
CA TRP A 4 14.46 3.43 -13.14
C TRP A 4 14.07 3.35 -14.63
N GLN A 5 14.60 4.24 -15.48
CA GLN A 5 14.27 4.29 -16.91
C GLN A 5 14.71 3.05 -17.69
N MET A 6 15.62 2.24 -17.12
CA MET A 6 16.15 1.02 -17.75
C MET A 6 15.70 -0.26 -17.04
N SER A 7 14.78 -0.17 -16.07
CA SER A 7 14.35 -1.30 -15.25
C SER A 7 12.83 -1.39 -15.20
N THR A 8 12.27 -2.58 -15.31
CA THR A 8 10.84 -2.78 -15.12
C THR A 8 10.45 -2.58 -13.64
N PRO A 9 9.17 -2.36 -13.30
CA PRO A 9 8.74 -2.33 -11.90
C PRO A 9 9.10 -3.62 -11.13
N ALA A 10 9.12 -4.77 -11.82
CA ALA A 10 9.51 -6.06 -11.26
C ALA A 10 11.00 -6.11 -10.90
N ASP A 11 11.88 -5.63 -11.78
CA ASP A 11 13.32 -5.55 -11.51
C ASP A 11 13.60 -4.65 -10.30
N LEU A 12 12.88 -3.52 -10.22
CA LEU A 12 13.03 -2.58 -9.10
C LEU A 12 12.50 -3.16 -7.78
N ALA A 13 11.39 -3.91 -7.80
CA ALA A 13 10.86 -4.61 -6.64
C ALA A 13 11.80 -5.70 -6.14
N LEU A 14 12.39 -6.48 -7.05
CA LEU A 14 13.40 -7.48 -6.72
C LEU A 14 14.64 -6.83 -6.09
N ALA A 15 15.13 -5.72 -6.66
CA ALA A 15 16.26 -4.98 -6.11
C ALA A 15 15.96 -4.41 -4.71
N PHE A 16 14.76 -3.85 -4.52
CA PHE A 16 14.31 -3.35 -3.22
C PHE A 16 14.30 -4.45 -2.17
N ASP A 17 13.67 -5.59 -2.48
CA ASP A 17 13.58 -6.74 -1.58
C ASP A 17 14.96 -7.32 -1.24
N GLY A 18 15.83 -7.45 -2.24
CA GLY A 18 17.22 -7.86 -2.04
C GLY A 18 17.98 -6.93 -1.08
N GLU A 19 17.82 -5.62 -1.23
CA GLU A 19 18.45 -4.63 -0.34
C GLU A 19 17.88 -4.69 1.08
N GLN A 20 16.56 -4.82 1.23
CA GLN A 20 15.91 -5.02 2.53
C GLN A 20 16.46 -6.26 3.24
N ARG A 21 16.52 -7.40 2.54
CA ARG A 21 17.05 -8.67 3.10
C ARG A 21 18.53 -8.62 3.44
N SER A 22 19.29 -7.74 2.79
CA SER A 22 20.72 -7.56 3.03
C SER A 22 21.03 -6.64 4.22
N LEU A 23 20.03 -6.03 4.85
CA LEU A 23 20.24 -5.18 6.02
C LEU A 23 20.87 -5.98 7.16
N ALA A 24 22.05 -5.54 7.61
CA ALA A 24 22.68 -6.11 8.80
C ALA A 24 21.83 -5.89 10.07
N ILE A 25 21.02 -4.82 10.10
CA ILE A 25 20.13 -4.47 11.20
C ILE A 25 18.77 -4.06 10.63
N HIS A 26 17.75 -4.86 10.94
CA HIS A 26 16.34 -4.59 10.65
C HIS A 26 15.73 -3.69 11.72
N ASN A 27 15.78 -2.39 11.48
CA ASN A 27 15.08 -1.40 12.28
C ASN A 27 14.45 -0.34 11.37
N THR A 28 13.48 0.41 11.91
CA THR A 28 12.74 1.42 11.15
C THR A 28 13.64 2.47 10.49
N ALA A 29 14.78 2.82 11.10
CA ALA A 29 15.68 3.83 10.54
C ALA A 29 16.41 3.32 9.28
N SER A 30 16.93 2.10 9.34
CA SER A 30 17.57 1.39 8.22
C SER A 30 16.58 1.13 7.09
N GLU A 31 15.40 0.61 7.41
CA GLU A 31 14.38 0.29 6.41
C GLU A 31 13.86 1.57 5.73
N ARG A 32 13.67 2.66 6.49
CA ARG A 32 13.32 3.97 5.92
C ARG A 32 14.43 4.58 5.08
N ALA A 33 15.69 4.25 5.32
CA ALA A 33 16.78 4.70 4.44
C ALA A 33 16.62 4.10 3.04
N ILE A 34 16.27 2.82 2.96
CA ILE A 34 15.94 2.14 1.70
C ILE A 34 14.69 2.78 1.08
N VAL A 35 13.61 2.97 1.84
CA VAL A 35 12.39 3.64 1.32
C VAL A 35 12.71 5.01 0.72
N ARG A 36 13.50 5.84 1.40
CA ARG A 36 13.92 7.16 0.89
C ARG A 36 14.73 7.04 -0.40
N LYS A 37 15.67 6.09 -0.46
CA LYS A 37 16.48 5.82 -1.66
C LYS A 37 15.58 5.50 -2.85
N TYR A 38 14.66 4.56 -2.71
CA TYR A 38 13.79 4.15 -3.82
C TYR A 38 12.74 5.19 -4.17
N SER A 39 12.20 5.91 -3.19
CA SER A 39 11.31 7.05 -3.43
C SER A 39 11.99 8.13 -4.27
N ASN A 40 13.27 8.41 -3.99
CA ASN A 40 14.07 9.34 -4.79
C ASN A 40 14.35 8.82 -6.20
N LEU A 41 14.62 7.51 -6.35
CA LEU A 41 14.84 6.88 -7.65
C LEU A 41 13.61 7.03 -8.55
N VAL A 42 12.42 6.75 -8.02
CA VAL A 42 11.17 6.79 -8.81
C VAL A 42 10.51 8.17 -8.85
N ARG A 43 11.14 9.21 -8.30
CA ARG A 43 10.55 10.56 -8.16
C ARG A 43 10.04 11.17 -9.48
N GLN A 44 10.65 10.79 -10.60
CA GLN A 44 10.30 11.27 -11.95
C GLN A 44 9.66 10.19 -12.81
N ALA A 45 9.36 9.02 -12.24
CA ALA A 45 8.73 7.93 -12.97
C ALA A 45 7.25 8.26 -13.26
N PRO A 46 6.66 7.68 -14.32
CA PRO A 46 5.21 7.70 -14.53
C PRO A 46 4.48 7.17 -13.29
N ALA A 47 3.32 7.73 -13.01
CA ALA A 47 2.50 7.32 -11.87
C ALA A 47 2.14 5.82 -11.91
N GLU A 48 1.81 5.31 -13.10
CA GLU A 48 1.48 3.88 -13.31
C GLU A 48 2.64 2.96 -12.92
N TYR A 49 3.87 3.32 -13.31
CA TYR A 49 5.07 2.57 -12.97
C TYR A 49 5.24 2.46 -11.45
N VAL A 50 5.02 3.56 -10.72
CA VAL A 50 5.13 3.61 -9.26
C VAL A 50 4.03 2.80 -8.58
N LEU A 51 2.81 2.83 -9.12
CA LEU A 51 1.71 2.01 -8.60
C LEU A 51 1.97 0.52 -8.82
N ASP A 52 2.48 0.11 -9.98
CA ASP A 52 2.84 -1.28 -10.25
C ASP A 52 4.00 -1.76 -9.38
N PHE A 53 5.02 -0.91 -9.20
CA PHE A 53 6.11 -1.16 -8.25
C PHE A 53 5.57 -1.35 -6.83
N GLY A 54 4.67 -0.47 -6.35
CA GLY A 54 4.03 -0.60 -5.05
C GLY A 54 3.19 -1.88 -4.91
N ARG A 55 2.46 -2.29 -5.96
CA ARG A 55 1.69 -3.54 -5.97
C ARG A 55 2.60 -4.76 -5.83
N LEU A 56 3.74 -4.78 -6.52
CA LEU A 56 4.71 -5.87 -6.45
C LEU A 56 5.36 -5.96 -5.07
N LEU A 57 5.73 -4.82 -4.47
CA LEU A 57 6.22 -4.77 -3.09
C LEU A 57 5.22 -5.37 -2.11
N LEU A 58 3.92 -5.10 -2.31
CA LEU A 58 2.85 -5.63 -1.48
C LEU A 58 2.60 -7.13 -1.69
N SER A 59 2.40 -7.56 -2.94
CA SER A 59 1.88 -8.91 -3.26
C SER A 59 2.97 -9.98 -3.33
N SER A 60 4.17 -9.61 -3.78
CA SER A 60 5.25 -10.58 -4.04
C SER A 60 6.26 -10.65 -2.90
N TYR A 61 6.41 -9.57 -2.13
CA TYR A 61 7.48 -9.42 -1.14
C TYR A 61 7.01 -9.01 0.26
N SER A 62 5.71 -8.77 0.46
CA SER A 62 5.11 -8.41 1.76
C SER A 62 5.64 -7.10 2.39
N HIS A 63 6.21 -6.19 1.60
CA HIS A 63 6.72 -4.88 2.02
C HIS A 63 5.60 -3.82 2.11
N ARG A 64 4.57 -4.11 2.91
CA ARG A 64 3.30 -3.34 2.93
C ARG A 64 3.49 -1.87 3.30
N TRP A 65 4.13 -1.59 4.44
CA TRP A 65 4.24 -0.21 4.91
C TRP A 65 5.21 0.61 4.05
N GLN A 66 6.24 -0.02 3.49
CA GLN A 66 7.18 0.61 2.56
C GLN A 66 6.50 0.95 1.23
N ALA A 67 5.67 0.05 0.69
CA ALA A 67 4.87 0.32 -0.50
C ALA A 67 3.99 1.56 -0.31
N TYR A 68 3.32 1.65 0.86
CA TYR A 68 2.47 2.79 1.19
C TYR A 68 3.27 4.10 1.28
N GLU A 69 4.42 4.12 1.97
CA GLU A 69 5.26 5.32 2.08
C GLU A 69 5.78 5.77 0.69
N ILE A 70 6.20 4.84 -0.17
CA ILE A 70 6.69 5.16 -1.52
C ILE A 70 5.58 5.81 -2.35
N ILE A 71 4.37 5.22 -2.38
CA ILE A 71 3.23 5.78 -3.12
C ILE A 71 2.85 7.15 -2.57
N ALA A 72 2.78 7.31 -1.25
CA ALA A 72 2.44 8.56 -0.58
C ALA A 72 3.44 9.69 -0.89
N SER A 73 4.72 9.36 -1.05
CA SER A 73 5.77 10.33 -1.39
C SER A 73 5.76 10.75 -2.87
N HIS A 74 5.15 9.98 -3.76
CA HIS A 74 5.16 10.25 -5.20
C HIS A 74 3.88 10.98 -5.64
N LYS A 75 3.97 12.30 -5.85
CA LYS A 75 2.83 13.18 -6.18
C LYS A 75 1.91 12.61 -7.28
N GLY A 76 2.48 12.16 -8.40
CA GLY A 76 1.70 11.66 -9.53
C GLY A 76 0.98 10.35 -9.26
N ALA A 77 1.57 9.47 -8.45
CA ALA A 77 0.97 8.19 -8.06
C ALA A 77 -0.11 8.43 -7.02
N PHE A 78 0.19 9.25 -6.02
CA PHE A 78 -0.76 9.62 -4.99
C PHE A 78 -2.02 10.26 -5.57
N THR A 79 -1.89 11.23 -6.49
CA THR A 79 -3.05 11.86 -7.16
C THR A 79 -3.90 10.86 -7.97
N ARG A 80 -3.33 9.73 -8.39
CA ARG A 80 -4.06 8.66 -9.08
C ARG A 80 -4.74 7.65 -8.15
N LEU A 81 -4.58 7.76 -6.83
CA LEU A 81 -5.29 6.90 -5.88
C LEU A 81 -6.79 7.21 -5.90
N GLY A 82 -7.56 6.44 -6.67
CA GLY A 82 -9.01 6.39 -6.60
C GLY A 82 -9.50 5.24 -5.75
N VAL A 83 -10.82 5.01 -5.78
CA VAL A 83 -11.49 3.91 -5.06
C VAL A 83 -10.82 2.56 -5.34
N ASN A 84 -10.63 2.24 -6.63
CA ASN A 84 -10.10 0.95 -7.06
C ASN A 84 -8.66 0.71 -6.57
N GLU A 85 -7.79 1.71 -6.68
CA GLU A 85 -6.42 1.62 -6.20
C GLU A 85 -6.38 1.43 -4.69
N VAL A 86 -7.16 2.22 -3.95
CA VAL A 86 -7.19 2.16 -2.49
C VAL A 86 -7.74 0.81 -2.02
N GLU A 87 -8.81 0.30 -2.62
CA GLU A 87 -9.32 -1.05 -2.33
C GLU A 87 -8.27 -2.12 -2.63
N SER A 88 -7.61 -2.05 -3.79
CA SER A 88 -6.55 -3.00 -4.18
C SER A 88 -5.39 -3.00 -3.19
N PHE A 89 -4.88 -1.84 -2.77
CA PHE A 89 -3.81 -1.73 -1.77
C PHE A 89 -4.24 -2.09 -0.34
N GLY A 90 -5.55 -2.02 -0.05
CA GLY A 90 -6.15 -2.41 1.21
C GLY A 90 -6.38 -3.93 1.37
N GLN A 91 -6.28 -4.71 0.29
CA GLN A 91 -6.49 -6.16 0.36
C GLN A 91 -5.45 -6.84 1.26
N GLY A 92 -5.91 -7.84 2.02
CA GLY A 92 -5.07 -8.67 2.89
C GLY A 92 -4.54 -7.99 4.14
N ILE A 93 -5.08 -6.83 4.55
CA ILE A 93 -4.80 -6.26 5.87
C ILE A 93 -5.37 -7.20 6.94
N ASN A 94 -4.53 -7.66 7.85
CA ASN A 94 -4.90 -8.64 8.88
C ASN A 94 -4.41 -8.27 10.29
N SER A 95 -4.02 -7.02 10.51
CA SER A 95 -3.56 -6.53 11.82
C SER A 95 -3.93 -5.05 12.03
N TRP A 96 -4.02 -4.64 13.30
CA TRP A 96 -4.23 -3.23 13.66
C TRP A 96 -3.10 -2.33 13.17
N TRP A 97 -1.85 -2.78 13.29
CA TRP A 97 -0.71 -2.02 12.81
C TRP A 97 -0.79 -1.75 11.30
N SER A 98 -1.12 -2.78 10.51
CA SER A 98 -1.27 -2.63 9.05
C SER A 98 -2.47 -1.76 8.68
N THR A 99 -3.53 -1.81 9.50
CA THR A 99 -4.71 -0.94 9.36
C THR A 99 -4.35 0.52 9.59
N ASP A 100 -3.68 0.83 10.69
CA ASP A 100 -3.27 2.20 11.04
C ASP A 100 -2.30 2.76 10.00
N ALA A 101 -1.31 1.97 9.59
CA ALA A 101 -0.36 2.36 8.55
C ALA A 101 -1.06 2.66 7.21
N PHE A 102 -2.05 1.85 6.82
CA PHE A 102 -2.84 2.08 5.61
C PHE A 102 -3.70 3.35 5.70
N ALA A 103 -4.44 3.49 6.80
CA ALA A 103 -5.33 4.62 7.07
C ALA A 103 -4.59 5.95 7.06
N ARG A 104 -3.45 6.01 7.76
CA ARG A 104 -2.67 7.24 7.93
C ARG A 104 -1.88 7.62 6.69
N THR A 105 -1.46 6.64 5.90
CA THR A 105 -0.54 6.87 4.77
C THR A 105 -1.26 7.01 3.44
N LEU A 106 -2.30 6.21 3.19
CA LEU A 106 -2.97 6.16 1.89
C LEU A 106 -4.43 6.60 1.96
N SER A 107 -5.31 5.81 2.56
CA SER A 107 -6.76 5.95 2.38
C SER A 107 -7.31 7.22 3.04
N GLY A 108 -6.85 7.57 4.24
CA GLY A 108 -7.23 8.81 4.91
C GLY A 108 -6.82 10.05 4.12
N PRO A 109 -5.52 10.21 3.77
CA PRO A 109 -5.08 11.34 2.96
C PRO A 109 -5.73 11.41 1.56
N ALA A 110 -6.04 10.27 0.92
CA ALA A 110 -6.73 10.26 -0.37
C ALA A 110 -8.20 10.72 -0.25
N TRP A 111 -8.89 10.32 0.83
CA TRP A 111 -10.25 10.79 1.13
C TRP A 111 -10.27 12.28 1.45
N MET A 112 -9.36 12.77 2.30
CA MET A 112 -9.26 14.20 2.61
C MET A 112 -9.01 15.08 1.38
N ARG A 113 -8.44 14.52 0.31
CA ARG A 113 -8.23 15.22 -0.97
C ARG A 113 -9.39 15.07 -1.97
N GLY A 114 -10.50 14.46 -1.56
CA GLY A 114 -11.67 14.23 -2.39
C GLY A 114 -11.42 13.26 -3.55
N GLN A 115 -10.36 12.45 -3.50
CA GLN A 115 -10.06 11.46 -4.54
C GLN A 115 -10.97 10.23 -4.45
N ILE A 116 -11.64 10.10 -3.31
CA ILE A 116 -12.59 9.05 -3.00
C ILE A 116 -13.90 9.77 -2.66
N PRO A 117 -14.96 9.56 -3.46
CA PRO A 117 -16.25 10.21 -3.23
C PRO A 117 -16.84 9.84 -1.86
N GLU A 118 -17.57 10.78 -1.26
CA GLU A 118 -18.30 10.56 0.01
C GLU A 118 -19.42 9.50 -0.14
N ASP A 119 -19.92 9.34 -1.36
CA ASP A 119 -21.06 8.49 -1.73
C ASP A 119 -20.65 7.16 -2.37
N VAL A 120 -19.42 6.68 -2.17
CA VAL A 120 -18.99 5.33 -2.58
C VAL A 120 -19.85 4.29 -1.85
N ARG A 121 -21.02 4.03 -2.45
CA ARG A 121 -21.91 2.91 -2.17
C ARG A 121 -21.41 1.75 -3.00
N HIS A 122 -21.11 0.65 -2.31
CA HIS A 122 -20.50 -0.57 -2.83
C HIS A 122 -20.97 -0.96 -4.24
N ALA A 123 -20.09 -0.81 -5.24
CA ALA A 123 -20.24 -1.52 -6.50
C ALA A 123 -19.86 -2.99 -6.27
N GLY A 124 -20.81 -3.82 -5.82
CA GLY A 124 -20.61 -5.27 -5.72
C GLY A 124 -21.00 -5.89 -4.38
N GLU A 125 -22.27 -5.75 -3.97
CA GLU A 125 -22.90 -6.79 -3.14
C GLU A 125 -23.11 -8.06 -3.98
N ARG A 126 -22.00 -8.77 -4.24
CA ARG A 126 -21.93 -10.20 -4.51
C ARG A 126 -20.51 -10.67 -4.22
N LEU A 127 -20.07 -10.44 -2.99
CA LEU A 127 -18.95 -11.15 -2.40
C LEU A 127 -19.48 -12.52 -1.95
N PRO A 128 -18.72 -13.62 -2.14
CA PRO A 128 -19.12 -14.93 -1.67
C PRO A 128 -19.40 -14.87 -0.16
N ASP A 129 -20.38 -15.65 0.30
CA ASP A 129 -20.67 -15.85 1.72
C ASP A 129 -19.37 -16.29 2.41
N ILE A 130 -18.65 -15.33 3.00
CA ILE A 130 -17.56 -15.64 3.91
C ILE A 130 -18.26 -16.18 5.15
N PRO A 131 -18.00 -17.43 5.59
CA PRO A 131 -18.65 -17.98 6.75
C PRO A 131 -18.54 -17.00 7.92
N ARG A 132 -19.64 -16.78 8.64
CA ARG A 132 -19.64 -16.08 9.94
C ARG A 132 -18.71 -16.82 10.89
N ARG A 133 -17.41 -16.57 10.78
CA ARG A 133 -16.43 -16.89 11.80
C ARG A 133 -16.29 -15.62 12.62
N SER A 134 -16.45 -15.75 13.93
CA SER A 134 -16.50 -14.70 14.95
C SER A 134 -15.24 -13.82 15.05
N ASP A 135 -14.33 -13.93 14.09
CA ASP A 135 -12.95 -13.48 14.16
C ASP A 135 -12.63 -12.42 13.10
N TRP A 136 -13.62 -11.77 12.47
CA TRP A 136 -13.35 -10.70 11.49
C TRP A 136 -14.16 -9.46 11.85
N ILE A 137 -13.47 -8.34 12.14
CA ILE A 137 -14.11 -7.05 12.40
C ILE A 137 -14.08 -6.22 11.10
N ARG A 138 -15.24 -5.67 10.75
CA ARG A 138 -15.34 -4.65 9.70
C ARG A 138 -14.97 -3.30 10.29
N LEU A 139 -13.89 -2.70 9.79
CA LEU A 139 -13.50 -1.35 10.18
C LEU A 139 -13.77 -0.37 9.06
N SER A 140 -14.40 0.74 9.44
CA SER A 140 -14.51 1.90 8.57
C SER A 140 -13.19 2.67 8.60
N VAL A 141 -12.51 2.73 7.46
CA VAL A 141 -11.37 3.63 7.24
C VAL A 141 -11.81 4.65 6.21
N GLY A 142 -12.36 5.77 6.67
CA GLY A 142 -13.08 6.72 5.81
C GLY A 142 -14.32 6.04 5.18
N PRO A 143 -14.51 6.11 3.84
CA PRO A 143 -15.62 5.44 3.16
C PRO A 143 -15.40 3.93 2.94
N PHE A 144 -14.21 3.39 3.25
CA PHE A 144 -13.91 1.99 3.01
C PHE A 144 -14.27 1.10 4.20
N ARG A 145 -14.67 -0.13 3.89
CA ARG A 145 -14.74 -1.23 4.86
C ARG A 145 -13.60 -2.19 4.61
N ILE A 146 -12.63 -2.23 5.52
CA ILE A 146 -11.59 -3.26 5.52
C ILE A 146 -11.96 -4.36 6.52
N HIS A 147 -11.64 -5.60 6.16
CA HIS A 147 -11.80 -6.74 7.05
C HIS A 147 -10.49 -6.94 7.80
N VAL A 148 -10.53 -6.91 9.12
CA VAL A 148 -9.36 -7.18 9.98
C VAL A 148 -9.60 -8.45 10.75
N ASP A 149 -8.60 -9.33 10.75
CA ASP A 149 -8.62 -10.58 11.52
C ASP A 149 -8.49 -10.26 13.02
N GLN A 150 -9.50 -10.65 13.78
CA GLN A 150 -9.60 -10.50 15.23
C GLN A 150 -8.54 -11.34 15.96
N ALA A 151 -8.03 -12.41 15.34
CA ALA A 151 -6.99 -13.27 15.95
C ALA A 151 -5.64 -12.53 16.12
N HIS A 152 -5.46 -11.38 15.46
CA HIS A 152 -4.25 -10.57 15.51
C HIS A 152 -4.45 -9.23 16.27
N LEU A 153 -5.46 -9.11 17.15
CA LEU A 153 -5.71 -7.91 17.98
C LEU A 153 -5.00 -7.93 19.35
N ASN A 154 -3.96 -8.75 19.53
CA ASN A 154 -3.13 -8.72 20.74
C ASN A 154 -2.08 -7.61 20.68
#